data_AF-A0A935I4Q4-F1
#
_entry.id   AF-A0A935I4Q4-F1
#
_cell.length_a   1.000
_cell.length_b   1.000
_cell.length_c   1.000
_cell.angle_alpha   90.00
_cell.angle_beta   90.00
_cell.angle_gamma   90.00
#
_symmetry.space_group_name_H-M   'P 1'
#
loop_
_entity.id
_entity.type
_entity.pdbx_description
1 polymer ?
#
loop_
_entity_poly.entity_id
_entity_poly.type
_entity_poly.pdbx_seq_one_letter_code
_entity_poly.pdbx_strand_id
1 'polypeptide(L)'
;MIRMYLDRFSFNLELAISPLVIFTPGTPTLAATYTVHVIDPQRRASGVVVTSDQAGNFWLDTLFYDRPTTIAEVRSAPALMSISPNPASSSCLVSWTRSPQPRMFELVDLHGRIVLSQPISLGESELRIDTSPLPKGSYAVRLTGPDGSATQRFIVR
;
A
#
# COMPACT_ATOMS: atom_id res chain seq x y z
N MET A 1 43.50 -3.71 10.13
CA MET A 1 42.17 -3.35 10.70
C MET A 1 41.42 -2.53 9.67
N ILE A 2 40.22 -2.95 9.28
CA ILE A 2 39.37 -2.20 8.35
C ILE A 2 38.57 -1.17 9.15
N ARG A 3 38.42 0.05 8.61
CA ARG A 3 37.49 1.07 9.14
C ARG A 3 36.39 1.29 8.11
N MET A 4 35.15 1.40 8.58
CA MET A 4 34.00 1.75 7.77
C MET A 4 33.20 2.85 8.45
N TYR A 5 32.74 3.83 7.68
CA TYR A 5 31.89 4.92 8.19
C TYR A 5 31.03 5.52 7.06
N LEU A 6 29.93 6.16 7.44
CA LEU A 6 29.16 7.03 6.55
C LEU A 6 29.83 8.40 6.49
N ASP A 7 29.93 8.95 5.29
CA ASP A 7 30.46 10.29 5.12
C ASP A 7 29.58 11.35 5.80
N ARG A 8 30.15 12.54 6.05
CA ARG A 8 29.43 13.61 6.76
C ARG A 8 28.22 14.19 6.01
N PHE A 9 28.09 13.92 4.72
CA PHE A 9 26.95 14.37 3.91
C PHE A 9 25.85 13.31 3.81
N SER A 10 26.06 12.14 4.39
CA SER A 10 25.03 11.11 4.54
C SER A 10 23.84 11.66 5.33
N PHE A 11 22.63 11.43 4.83
CA PHE A 11 21.40 11.81 5.50
C PHE A 11 20.40 10.65 5.49
N ASN A 12 19.65 10.53 6.59
CA ASN A 12 18.62 9.51 6.77
C ASN A 12 19.14 8.05 6.63
N LEU A 13 20.44 7.84 6.87
CA LEU A 13 21.11 6.55 6.87
C LEU A 13 21.80 6.30 8.20
N GLU A 14 21.80 5.06 8.64
CA GLU A 14 22.55 4.56 9.79
C GLU A 14 23.36 3.32 9.39
N LEU A 15 24.65 3.31 9.71
CA LEU A 15 25.54 2.19 9.39
C LEU A 15 25.63 1.24 10.58
N ALA A 16 25.23 0.00 10.36
CA ALA A 16 25.47 -1.11 11.28
C ALA A 16 26.53 -2.04 10.68
N ILE A 17 27.71 -2.08 11.31
CA ILE A 17 28.79 -2.98 10.90
C ILE A 17 28.53 -4.35 11.55
N SER A 18 28.45 -5.40 10.75
CA SER A 18 28.35 -6.76 11.28
C SER A 18 29.70 -7.17 11.87
N PRO A 19 29.76 -7.84 13.04
CA PRO A 19 31.02 -8.25 13.66
C PRO A 19 31.77 -9.33 12.87
N LEU A 20 31.18 -9.90 11.80
CA LEU A 20 31.79 -10.95 11.00
C LEU A 20 32.73 -10.37 9.93
N VAL A 21 34.01 -10.21 10.28
CA VAL A 21 35.11 -10.03 9.32
C VAL A 21 35.70 -11.42 9.05
N ILE A 22 35.53 -11.94 7.83
CA ILE A 22 36.08 -13.23 7.46
C ILE A 22 37.47 -13.02 6.87
N PHE A 23 38.47 -13.58 7.55
CA PHE A 23 39.80 -13.77 6.99
C PHE A 23 39.83 -15.15 6.34
N THR A 24 39.95 -15.22 5.02
CA THR A 24 40.20 -16.48 4.33
C THR A 24 41.72 -16.69 4.25
N PRO A 25 42.29 -17.66 4.98
CA PRO A 25 43.73 -17.91 4.94
C PRO A 25 44.19 -18.19 3.50
N GLY A 26 45.28 -17.54 3.06
CA GLY A 26 45.83 -17.72 1.72
C GLY A 26 45.26 -16.80 0.64
N THR A 27 44.38 -15.86 1.00
CA THR A 27 43.93 -14.80 0.07
C THR A 27 44.41 -13.42 0.51
N PRO A 28 44.81 -12.53 -0.43
CA PRO A 28 45.12 -11.14 -0.12
C PRO A 28 43.86 -10.29 0.13
N THR A 29 42.67 -10.89 0.00
CA THR A 29 41.39 -10.21 0.06
C THR A 29 40.83 -10.27 1.47
N LEU A 30 40.58 -9.10 2.06
CA LEU A 30 39.81 -8.97 3.28
C LEU A 30 38.34 -8.71 2.93
N ALA A 31 37.42 -9.51 3.47
CA ALA A 31 35.99 -9.31 3.29
C ALA A 31 35.34 -8.87 4.60
N ALA A 32 34.53 -7.81 4.53
CA ALA A 32 33.72 -7.33 5.64
C ALA A 32 32.31 -7.01 5.11
N THR A 33 31.30 -7.42 5.87
CA THR A 33 29.90 -7.17 5.54
C THR A 33 29.35 -6.07 6.44
N TYR A 34 28.64 -5.12 5.84
CA TYR A 34 27.96 -4.05 6.55
C TYR A 34 26.50 -3.98 6.11
N THR A 35 25.66 -3.44 6.99
CA THR A 35 24.26 -3.14 6.71
C THR A 35 24.05 -1.65 6.88
N VAL A 36 23.37 -1.02 5.91
CA VAL A 36 22.93 0.36 6.06
C VAL A 36 21.41 0.38 6.20
N HIS A 37 20.93 0.99 7.28
CA HIS A 37 19.52 1.17 7.56
C HIS A 37 19.07 2.56 7.13
N VAL A 38 17.91 2.64 6.50
CA VAL A 38 17.20 3.92 6.31
C VAL A 38 16.45 4.24 7.59
N ILE A 39 16.73 5.41 8.19
CA ILE A 39 16.17 5.78 9.51
C ILE A 39 14.65 6.04 9.39
N ASP A 40 14.25 6.82 8.39
CA ASP A 40 12.85 7.10 8.04
C ASP A 40 12.56 6.67 6.58
N PRO A 41 11.86 5.55 6.36
CA PRO A 41 11.58 5.04 5.02
C PRO A 41 10.59 5.91 4.22
N GLN A 42 9.93 6.89 4.85
CA GLN A 42 9.06 7.84 4.14
C GLN A 42 9.85 8.99 3.51
N ARG A 43 11.13 9.13 3.87
CA ARG A 43 12.02 10.18 3.36
C ARG A 43 13.08 9.55 2.46
N ARG A 44 13.55 10.35 1.51
CA ARG A 44 14.74 10.00 0.74
C ARG A 44 15.92 9.80 1.68
N ALA A 45 16.85 8.94 1.30
CA ALA A 45 18.12 8.79 1.99
C ALA A 45 19.25 8.69 0.97
N SER A 46 20.40 9.24 1.29
CA SER A 46 21.61 9.10 0.48
C SER A 46 22.83 9.32 1.33
N GLY A 47 23.94 8.71 0.92
CA GLY A 47 25.21 8.82 1.60
C GLY A 47 26.29 8.04 0.89
N VAL A 48 27.52 8.22 1.36
CA VAL A 48 28.68 7.47 0.88
C VAL A 48 29.21 6.61 2.02
N VAL A 49 29.32 5.31 1.79
CA VAL A 49 30.04 4.41 2.68
C VAL A 49 31.51 4.45 2.29
N VAL A 50 32.35 4.82 3.25
CA VAL A 50 33.80 4.85 3.09
C VAL A 50 34.39 3.64 3.80
N THR A 51 35.15 2.83 3.08
CA THR A 51 35.93 1.71 3.65
C THR A 51 37.41 2.03 3.51
N SER A 52 38.23 1.82 4.54
CA SER A 52 39.68 1.99 4.46
C SER A 52 40.46 0.89 5.18
N ASP A 53 41.67 0.61 4.70
CA ASP A 53 42.61 -0.31 5.34
C ASP A 53 43.72 0.42 6.13
N GLN A 54 44.67 -0.33 6.70
CA GLN A 54 45.82 0.23 7.44
C GLN A 54 46.93 0.78 6.52
N ALA A 55 46.93 0.42 5.24
CA ALA A 55 47.87 0.94 4.25
C ALA A 55 47.42 2.28 3.66
N GLY A 56 46.22 2.75 4.02
CA GLY A 56 45.65 4.01 3.55
C GLY A 56 44.85 3.87 2.25
N ASN A 57 44.62 2.66 1.76
CA ASN A 57 43.73 2.44 0.64
C ASN A 57 42.29 2.68 1.09
N PHE A 58 41.47 3.27 0.21
CA PHE A 58 40.06 3.52 0.48
C PHE A 58 39.18 3.18 -0.70
N TRP A 59 37.95 2.78 -0.38
CA TRP A 59 36.88 2.47 -1.32
C TRP A 59 35.63 3.28 -0.93
N LEU A 60 34.89 3.72 -1.94
CA LEU A 60 33.69 4.53 -1.79
C LEU A 60 32.53 3.82 -2.47
N ASP A 61 31.42 3.67 -1.75
CA ASP A 61 30.16 3.19 -2.29
C ASP A 61 29.07 4.23 -2.07
N THR A 62 28.29 4.53 -3.10
CA THR A 62 27.25 5.55 -3.05
C THR A 62 25.89 4.89 -2.92
N LEU A 63 25.17 5.23 -1.85
CA LEU A 63 23.85 4.70 -1.57
C LEU A 63 22.77 5.74 -1.89
N PHE A 64 21.71 5.28 -2.55
CA PHE A 64 20.50 6.06 -2.79
C PHE A 64 19.28 5.22 -2.44
N TYR A 65 18.41 5.81 -1.62
CA TYR A 65 17.08 5.31 -1.35
C TYR A 65 16.08 6.37 -1.78
N ASP A 66 15.26 6.06 -2.78
CA ASP A 66 14.09 6.87 -3.10
C ASP A 66 12.88 6.31 -2.36
N ARG A 67 11.98 7.21 -1.97
CA ARG A 67 10.76 6.83 -1.26
C ARG A 67 9.99 5.84 -2.12
N PRO A 68 9.50 4.72 -1.57
CA PRO A 68 8.68 3.81 -2.33
C PRO A 68 7.37 4.53 -2.67
N THR A 69 7.12 4.78 -3.96
CA THR A 69 5.79 5.20 -4.45
C THR A 69 4.92 3.96 -4.55
N THR A 70 4.62 3.32 -3.42
CA THR A 70 3.85 2.08 -3.41
C THR A 70 2.38 2.39 -3.70
N ILE A 71 1.92 2.11 -4.91
CA ILE A 71 0.57 1.58 -5.09
C ILE A 71 0.72 0.10 -4.78
N ALA A 72 0.29 -0.31 -3.58
CA ALA A 72 0.11 -1.72 -3.31
C ALA A 72 -1.00 -2.18 -4.26
N GLU A 73 -0.68 -3.10 -5.17
CA GLU A 73 -1.72 -3.88 -5.81
C GLU A 73 -2.47 -4.54 -4.65
N VAL A 74 -3.67 -4.06 -4.36
CA VAL A 74 -4.54 -4.67 -3.37
C VAL A 74 -4.77 -6.07 -3.88
N ARG A 75 -4.02 -7.05 -3.35
CA ARG A 75 -4.38 -8.47 -3.45
C ARG A 75 -5.85 -8.47 -3.10
N SER A 76 -6.72 -8.70 -4.09
CA SER A 76 -8.16 -8.56 -3.94
C SER A 76 -8.56 -9.31 -2.69
N ALA A 77 -8.78 -8.56 -1.60
CA ALA A 77 -9.45 -9.10 -0.45
C ALA A 77 -10.76 -9.69 -0.98
N PRO A 78 -11.24 -10.83 -0.46
CA PRO A 78 -12.53 -11.38 -0.89
C PRO A 78 -13.52 -10.23 -0.96
N ALA A 79 -14.14 -10.05 -2.13
CA ALA A 79 -14.88 -8.83 -2.45
C ALA A 79 -15.88 -8.56 -1.32
N LEU A 80 -15.60 -7.54 -0.50
CA LEU A 80 -16.38 -7.19 0.68
C LEU A 80 -17.82 -6.82 0.32
N MET A 81 -18.06 -6.55 -0.98
CA MET A 81 -19.35 -6.23 -1.57
C MET A 81 -19.48 -6.89 -2.95
N SER A 82 -20.65 -7.45 -3.22
CA SER A 82 -21.03 -7.97 -4.54
C SER A 82 -22.37 -7.37 -4.99
N ILE A 83 -22.56 -7.23 -6.30
CA ILE A 83 -23.79 -6.68 -6.88
C ILE A 83 -24.25 -7.62 -7.99
N SER A 84 -25.47 -8.13 -7.89
CA SER A 84 -26.04 -9.04 -8.88
C SER A 84 -27.54 -8.75 -9.16
N PRO A 85 -28.00 -8.85 -10.42
CA PRO A 85 -27.20 -8.97 -11.63
C PRO A 85 -26.45 -7.66 -11.94
N ASN A 86 -25.31 -7.79 -12.62
CA ASN A 86 -24.59 -6.67 -13.20
C ASN A 86 -24.23 -7.04 -14.65
N PRO A 87 -24.84 -6.40 -15.67
CA PRO A 87 -25.73 -5.24 -15.59
C PRO A 87 -27.15 -5.53 -15.06
N ALA A 88 -27.74 -4.57 -14.34
CA ALA A 88 -29.08 -4.62 -13.78
C ALA A 88 -30.12 -4.00 -14.74
N SER A 89 -31.31 -4.59 -14.84
CA SER A 89 -32.41 -4.08 -15.69
C SER A 89 -33.51 -3.38 -14.88
N SER A 90 -34.02 -4.03 -13.83
CA SER A 90 -35.08 -3.49 -12.97
C SER A 90 -34.73 -3.51 -11.49
N SER A 91 -33.88 -4.45 -11.06
CA SER A 91 -33.39 -4.46 -9.69
C SER A 91 -32.01 -5.09 -9.62
N CYS A 92 -31.28 -4.75 -8.56
CA CYS A 92 -30.07 -5.45 -8.17
C CYS A 92 -30.09 -5.78 -6.68
N LEU A 93 -29.39 -6.85 -6.32
CA LEU A 93 -29.07 -7.25 -4.97
C LEU A 93 -27.63 -6.83 -4.70
N VAL A 94 -27.45 -5.98 -3.71
CA VAL A 94 -26.15 -5.63 -3.15
C VAL A 94 -25.96 -6.47 -1.91
N SER A 95 -24.90 -7.28 -1.86
CA SER A 95 -24.57 -8.07 -0.67
C SER A 95 -23.16 -7.74 -0.19
N TRP A 96 -22.91 -7.84 1.11
CA TRP A 96 -21.63 -7.55 1.72
C TRP A 96 -21.28 -8.52 2.85
N THR A 97 -19.98 -8.63 3.14
CA THR A 97 -19.51 -9.33 4.33
C THR A 97 -19.83 -8.52 5.57
N ARG A 98 -20.20 -9.16 6.70
CA ARG A 98 -20.58 -8.48 7.96
C ARG A 98 -19.52 -7.54 8.55
N SER A 99 -18.29 -7.60 8.04
CA SER A 99 -17.22 -6.65 8.34
C SER A 99 -16.70 -6.10 7.01
N PRO A 100 -16.68 -4.77 6.79
CA PRO A 100 -17.10 -3.70 7.71
C PRO A 100 -18.62 -3.76 8.03
N GLN A 101 -19.07 -3.18 9.14
CA GLN A 101 -20.49 -3.05 9.48
C GLN A 101 -21.06 -1.75 8.89
N PRO A 102 -21.59 -1.75 7.65
CA PRO A 102 -22.10 -0.53 7.06
C PRO A 102 -23.33 -0.04 7.80
N ARG A 103 -23.42 1.28 7.95
CA ARG A 103 -24.57 1.99 8.53
C ARG A 103 -25.29 2.84 7.49
N MET A 104 -24.63 3.12 6.38
CA MET A 104 -25.17 3.95 5.31
C MET A 104 -24.91 3.26 3.95
N PHE A 105 -25.97 3.19 3.16
CA PHE A 105 -25.94 2.88 1.73
C PHE A 105 -26.08 4.17 0.93
N GLU A 106 -25.25 4.33 -0.08
CA GLU A 106 -25.37 5.41 -1.05
C GLU A 106 -25.17 4.87 -2.46
N LEU A 107 -25.97 5.38 -3.39
CA LEU A 107 -25.82 5.15 -4.82
C LEU A 107 -25.39 6.46 -5.46
N VAL A 108 -24.30 6.43 -6.21
CA VAL A 108 -23.64 7.62 -6.76
C VAL A 108 -23.53 7.49 -8.28
N ASP A 109 -23.88 8.55 -9.01
CA ASP A 109 -23.73 8.61 -10.48
C ASP A 109 -22.28 8.96 -10.90
N LEU A 110 -22.01 8.96 -12.21
CA LEU A 110 -20.69 9.30 -12.76
C LEU A 110 -20.24 10.75 -12.50
N HIS A 111 -21.15 11.64 -12.14
CA HIS A 111 -20.84 13.03 -11.77
C HIS A 111 -20.62 13.19 -10.26
N GLY A 112 -20.64 12.09 -9.49
CA GLY A 112 -20.49 12.11 -8.04
C GLY A 112 -21.77 12.49 -7.29
N ARG A 113 -22.92 12.57 -7.96
CA ARG A 113 -24.20 12.92 -7.31
C ARG A 113 -24.80 11.68 -6.65
N ILE A 114 -25.24 11.84 -5.40
CA ILE A 114 -25.94 10.79 -4.66
C ILE A 114 -27.39 10.74 -5.18
N VAL A 115 -27.75 9.62 -5.81
CA VAL A 115 -29.10 9.39 -6.37
C VAL A 115 -30.01 8.59 -5.43
N LEU A 116 -29.43 7.85 -4.49
CA LEU A 116 -30.15 7.15 -3.42
C LEU A 116 -29.27 7.12 -2.18
N SER A 117 -29.85 7.39 -1.01
CA SER A 117 -29.16 7.27 0.28
C SER A 117 -30.14 6.73 1.31
N GLN A 118 -29.74 5.70 2.04
CA GLN A 118 -30.54 5.11 3.10
C GLN A 118 -29.67 4.50 4.19
N PRO A 119 -30.11 4.55 5.46
CA PRO A 119 -29.44 3.81 6.52
C PRO A 119 -29.58 2.30 6.31
N ILE A 120 -28.59 1.56 6.79
CA ILE A 120 -28.58 0.09 6.85
C ILE A 120 -28.79 -0.32 8.32
N SER A 121 -29.68 -1.28 8.54
CA SER A 121 -29.93 -1.79 9.89
C SER A 121 -28.80 -2.70 10.36
N LEU A 122 -28.50 -2.67 11.67
CA LEU A 122 -27.47 -3.54 12.23
C LEU A 122 -27.84 -5.01 11.99
N GLY A 123 -26.90 -5.76 11.40
CA GLY A 123 -27.06 -7.19 11.11
C GLY A 123 -27.52 -7.50 9.69
N GLU A 124 -27.91 -6.50 8.90
CA GLU A 124 -28.15 -6.68 7.46
C GLU A 124 -26.84 -6.98 6.71
N SER A 125 -26.91 -7.90 5.75
CA SER A 125 -25.80 -8.27 4.86
C SER A 125 -26.15 -8.15 3.38
N GLU A 126 -27.38 -7.72 3.09
CA GLU A 126 -27.88 -7.55 1.74
C GLU A 126 -28.95 -6.47 1.68
N LEU A 127 -29.04 -5.81 0.53
CA LEU A 127 -30.03 -4.79 0.23
C LEU A 127 -30.45 -4.91 -1.23
N ARG A 128 -31.77 -4.95 -1.45
CA ARG A 128 -32.34 -4.96 -2.79
C ARG A 128 -32.70 -3.54 -3.22
N ILE A 129 -32.22 -3.15 -4.40
CA ILE A 129 -32.44 -1.82 -4.97
C ILE A 129 -33.31 -1.95 -6.23
N ASP A 130 -34.36 -1.13 -6.32
CA ASP A 130 -35.09 -0.93 -7.56
C ASP A 130 -34.31 0.05 -8.44
N THR A 131 -33.84 -0.43 -9.60
CA THR A 131 -33.07 0.37 -10.56
C THR A 131 -33.95 0.90 -11.69
N SER A 132 -35.24 0.52 -11.73
CA SER A 132 -36.20 0.97 -12.74
C SER A 132 -36.34 2.50 -12.88
N PRO A 133 -36.28 3.31 -11.80
CA PRO A 133 -36.36 4.77 -11.93
C PRO A 133 -35.03 5.43 -12.34
N LEU A 134 -33.93 4.67 -12.42
CA LEU A 134 -32.61 5.22 -12.69
C LEU A 134 -32.33 5.27 -14.19
N PRO A 135 -31.74 6.37 -14.71
CA PRO A 135 -31.24 6.41 -16.07
C PRO A 135 -30.21 5.32 -16.35
N LYS A 136 -30.18 4.83 -17.59
CA LYS A 136 -29.17 3.88 -18.06
C LYS A 136 -27.78 4.49 -17.91
N GLY A 137 -26.83 3.74 -17.34
CA GLY A 137 -25.50 4.26 -17.07
C GLY A 137 -24.71 3.46 -16.04
N SER A 138 -23.52 3.96 -15.71
CA SER A 138 -22.70 3.39 -14.66
C SER A 138 -22.97 4.10 -13.34
N TYR A 139 -23.06 3.32 -12.28
CA TYR A 139 -23.23 3.82 -10.91
C TYR A 139 -22.21 3.17 -9.99
N ALA A 140 -21.90 3.86 -8.90
CA ALA A 140 -21.12 3.33 -7.79
C ALA A 140 -22.03 3.17 -6.57
N VAL A 141 -22.03 1.98 -5.98
CA VAL A 141 -22.58 1.75 -4.65
C VAL A 141 -21.48 2.03 -3.65
N ARG A 142 -21.79 2.84 -2.64
CA ARG A 142 -20.92 3.12 -1.50
C ARG A 142 -21.61 2.64 -0.23
N LEU A 143 -20.91 1.80 0.53
CA LEU A 143 -21.28 1.37 1.87
C LEU A 143 -20.33 2.02 2.85
N THR A 144 -20.85 2.74 3.85
CA THR A 144 -20.03 3.46 4.84
C THR A 144 -20.40 3.01 6.25
N GLY A 145 -19.40 2.72 7.07
CA GLY A 145 -19.53 2.34 8.47
C GLY A 145 -18.38 2.90 9.33
N PRO A 146 -18.36 2.62 10.64
CA PRO A 146 -17.31 3.08 11.55
C PRO A 146 -15.92 2.52 11.19
N ASP A 147 -15.88 1.31 10.60
CA ASP A 147 -14.63 0.61 10.26
C ASP A 147 -14.10 0.95 8.86
N GLY A 148 -14.78 1.83 8.12
CA GLY A 148 -14.39 2.28 6.79
C GLY A 148 -15.53 2.29 5.78
N SER A 149 -15.15 2.35 4.50
CA SER A 149 -16.09 2.38 3.38
C SER A 149 -15.71 1.36 2.30
N ALA A 150 -16.70 0.70 1.71
CA ALA A 150 -16.55 -0.14 0.53
C ALA A 150 -17.28 0.51 -0.66
N THR A 151 -16.69 0.44 -1.85
CA THR A 151 -17.30 0.96 -3.08
C THR A 151 -17.28 -0.11 -4.17
N GLN A 152 -18.39 -0.29 -4.89
CA GLN A 152 -18.47 -1.22 -6.02
C GLN A 152 -19.24 -0.60 -7.18
N ARG A 153 -18.73 -0.79 -8.40
CA ARG A 153 -19.34 -0.25 -9.62
C ARG A 153 -20.28 -1.27 -10.28
N PHE A 154 -21.42 -0.81 -10.76
CA PHE A 154 -22.32 -1.62 -11.60
C PHE A 154 -22.97 -0.78 -12.72
N ILE A 155 -23.63 -1.47 -13.64
CA ILE A 155 -24.25 -0.89 -14.83
C ILE A 155 -25.77 -1.10 -14.78
N VAL A 156 -26.54 -0.05 -15.05
CA VAL A 156 -28.00 -0.08 -15.25
C VAL A 156 -28.30 -0.04 -16.76
N ARG A 157 -29.20 -0.91 -17.22
CA ARG A 157 -29.57 -1.11 -18.63
C ARG A 157 -30.84 -0.42 -19.08
#